data_AF-F3FVY5-F1
#
_entry.id   AF-F3FVY5-F1
#
_cell.length_a   1.000
_cell.length_b   1.000
_cell.length_c   1.000
_cell.angle_alpha   90.00
_cell.angle_beta   90.00
_cell.angle_gamma   90.00
#
_symmetry.space_group_name_H-M   'P 1'
#
loop_
_entity.id
_entity.type
_entity.pdbx_description
1 polymer ?
#
loop_
_entity_poly.entity_id
_entity_poly.type
_entity_poly.pdbx_seq_one_letter_code
_entity_poly.pdbx_strand_id
1 'polypeptide(L)'
;GTGLSGGALPLEKGVLLVMARFNQILDIDPSARLARVQPGVRNLAISQAAAPHGLYYAPDPSSQIACSIGGNVAENAGGVHCLKYGLTVHNLLKVEILTVEGEPMTLG
;
A
#
# COMPACT_ATOMS: atom_id res chain seq x y z
N GLY A 1 -3.67 -8.40 -5.63
CA GLY A 1 -4.11 -9.33 -6.68
C GLY A 1 -4.22 -8.71 -8.06
N THR A 2 -4.12 -7.39 -8.23
CA THR A 2 -4.19 -6.72 -9.53
C THR A 2 -2.87 -6.68 -10.30
N GLY A 3 -1.80 -7.29 -9.76
CA GLY A 3 -0.48 -7.29 -10.36
C GLY A 3 -0.44 -8.11 -11.66
N LEU A 4 0.39 -7.67 -12.61
CA LEU A 4 0.53 -8.29 -13.93
C LEU A 4 1.81 -9.11 -14.09
N SER A 5 2.65 -9.17 -13.05
CA SER A 5 3.91 -9.92 -13.00
C SER A 5 3.70 -11.43 -12.78
N GLY A 6 2.50 -11.85 -12.38
CA GLY A 6 2.24 -13.20 -11.90
C GLY A 6 2.66 -13.45 -10.44
N GLY A 7 3.26 -12.48 -9.75
CA GLY A 7 3.78 -12.66 -8.38
C GLY A 7 2.73 -13.01 -7.31
N ALA A 8 1.45 -12.70 -7.57
CA ALA A 8 0.34 -13.05 -6.67
C ALA A 8 -0.33 -14.40 -7.00
N LEU A 9 0.13 -15.12 -8.02
CA LEU A 9 -0.41 -16.43 -8.39
C LEU A 9 0.08 -17.49 -7.39
N PRO A 10 -0.81 -18.21 -6.69
CA PRO A 10 -0.39 -19.26 -5.78
C PRO A 10 0.22 -20.44 -6.54
N LEU A 11 1.25 -21.06 -5.94
CA LEU A 11 1.80 -22.33 -6.40
C LEU A 11 0.86 -23.47 -6.01
N GLU A 12 0.94 -24.60 -6.73
CA GLU A 12 0.07 -25.78 -6.53
C GLU A 12 0.01 -26.25 -5.07
N LYS A 13 1.14 -26.22 -4.34
CA LYS A 13 1.25 -26.62 -2.93
C LYS A 13 1.47 -25.43 -1.99
N GLY A 14 1.24 -24.20 -2.46
CA GLY A 14 1.43 -22.98 -1.69
C GLY A 14 0.20 -22.63 -0.85
N VAL A 15 0.43 -21.92 0.25
CA VAL A 15 -0.65 -21.26 1.00
C VAL A 15 -0.74 -19.80 0.55
N LEU A 16 -1.94 -19.35 0.16
CA LEU A 16 -2.19 -17.95 -0.17
C LEU A 16 -2.60 -17.19 1.10
N LEU A 17 -1.71 -16.34 1.60
CA LEU A 17 -2.00 -15.43 2.71
C LEU A 17 -2.65 -14.14 2.20
N VAL A 18 -3.95 -13.98 2.42
CA VAL A 18 -4.72 -12.83 1.94
C VAL A 18 -4.81 -11.74 3.00
N MET A 19 -4.34 -10.53 2.68
CA MET A 19 -4.32 -9.39 3.59
C MET A 19 -5.61 -8.53 3.58
N ALA A 20 -6.65 -8.93 2.84
CA ALA A 20 -7.85 -8.11 2.61
C ALA A 20 -8.64 -7.75 3.88
N ARG A 21 -8.46 -8.49 4.98
CA ARG A 21 -9.09 -8.18 6.28
C ARG A 21 -8.31 -7.15 7.10
N PHE A 22 -7.05 -6.90 6.76
CA PHE A 22 -6.23 -5.85 7.35
C PHE A 22 -6.47 -4.53 6.59
N ASN A 23 -7.70 -4.03 6.62
CA ASN A 23 -8.16 -2.95 5.74
C ASN A 23 -8.49 -1.63 6.48
N GLN A 24 -7.91 -1.44 7.67
CA GLN A 24 -8.13 -0.24 8.47
C GLN A 24 -7.09 0.84 8.17
N ILE A 25 -7.56 2.08 8.01
CA ILE A 25 -6.75 3.28 8.17
C ILE A 25 -6.68 3.53 9.68
N LEU A 26 -5.48 3.44 10.25
CA LEU A 26 -5.28 3.50 11.70
C LEU A 26 -5.17 4.94 12.21
N ASP A 27 -4.60 5.82 11.40
CA ASP A 27 -4.39 7.22 11.74
C ASP A 27 -4.18 8.09 10.48
N ILE A 28 -4.62 9.35 10.54
CA ILE A 28 -4.33 10.39 9.55
C ILE A 28 -3.96 11.65 10.31
N ASP A 29 -2.74 12.16 10.07
CA ASP A 29 -2.28 13.46 10.55
C ASP A 29 -2.22 14.43 9.35
N PRO A 30 -3.20 15.34 9.20
CA PRO A 30 -3.24 16.28 8.09
C PRO A 30 -2.14 17.34 8.16
N SER A 31 -1.68 17.69 9.36
CA SER A 31 -0.65 18.70 9.56
C SER A 31 0.72 18.17 9.15
N ALA A 32 1.04 16.94 9.56
CA ALA A 32 2.26 16.25 9.14
C ALA A 32 2.15 15.65 7.72
N ARG A 33 0.93 15.55 7.17
CA ARG A 33 0.60 14.87 5.90
C ARG A 33 0.97 13.39 5.92
N LEU A 34 0.67 12.72 7.03
CA LEU A 34 0.96 11.31 7.24
C LEU A 34 -0.33 10.49 7.36
N ALA A 35 -0.27 9.25 6.90
CA ALA A 35 -1.31 8.26 7.13
C ALA A 35 -0.65 6.94 7.55
N ARG A 36 -1.15 6.34 8.63
CA ARG A 36 -0.77 4.99 9.06
C ARG A 36 -1.90 4.04 8.71
N VAL A 37 -1.58 3.02 7.91
CA VAL A 37 -2.59 2.15 7.29
C VAL A 37 -2.17 0.70 7.36
N GLN A 38 -3.16 -0.19 7.41
CA GLN A 38 -2.94 -1.61 7.26
C GLN A 38 -2.74 -2.01 5.78
N PRO A 39 -2.05 -3.14 5.48
CA PRO A 39 -1.65 -3.49 4.11
C PRO A 39 -2.81 -3.84 3.16
N GLY A 40 -3.97 -4.19 3.69
CA GLY A 40 -5.18 -4.48 2.93
C GLY A 40 -6.00 -3.24 2.55
N VAL A 41 -5.65 -2.04 3.04
CA VAL A 41 -6.30 -0.79 2.64
C VAL A 41 -6.16 -0.63 1.13
N ARG A 42 -7.27 -0.30 0.46
CA ARG A 42 -7.27 0.02 -0.98
C ARG A 42 -6.58 1.37 -1.21
N ASN A 43 -5.74 1.48 -2.24
CA ASN A 43 -4.98 2.70 -2.54
C ASN A 43 -5.86 3.96 -2.53
N LEU A 44 -6.92 3.98 -3.35
CA LEU A 44 -7.81 5.13 -3.46
C LEU A 44 -8.56 5.46 -2.14
N ALA A 45 -8.70 4.50 -1.21
CA ALA A 45 -9.34 4.77 0.07
C ALA A 45 -8.55 5.76 0.94
N ILE A 46 -7.22 5.84 0.80
CA ILE A 46 -6.43 6.85 1.51
C ILE A 46 -6.79 8.25 1.02
N SER A 47 -6.84 8.46 -0.29
CA SER A 47 -7.24 9.75 -0.87
C SER A 47 -8.67 10.13 -0.50
N GLN A 48 -9.59 9.16 -0.46
CA GLN A 48 -10.97 9.38 0.00
C GLN A 48 -11.02 9.84 1.46
N ALA A 49 -10.22 9.23 2.33
CA ALA A 49 -10.16 9.60 3.75
C ALA A 49 -9.43 10.93 4.00
N ALA A 50 -8.44 11.28 3.17
CA ALA A 50 -7.67 12.51 3.27
C ALA A 50 -8.35 13.72 2.61
N ALA A 51 -9.33 13.50 1.72
CA ALA A 51 -10.01 14.53 0.95
C ALA A 51 -10.63 15.68 1.80
N PRO A 52 -11.24 15.43 2.99
CA PRO A 52 -11.74 16.51 3.85
C PRO A 52 -10.68 17.54 4.28
N HIS A 53 -9.39 17.16 4.20
CA HIS A 53 -8.26 18.03 4.53
C HIS A 53 -7.58 18.65 3.29
N GLY A 54 -8.16 18.46 2.09
CA GLY A 54 -7.54 18.91 0.83
C GLY A 54 -6.28 18.11 0.46
N LEU A 55 -6.13 16.90 1.01
CA LEU A 55 -4.99 16.02 0.80
C LEU A 55 -5.40 14.77 0.01
N TYR A 56 -4.41 14.09 -0.57
CA TYR A 56 -4.57 12.81 -1.26
C TYR A 56 -3.28 11.99 -1.18
N TYR A 57 -3.38 10.68 -1.39
CA TYR A 57 -2.23 9.80 -1.53
C TYR A 57 -1.70 9.83 -2.96
N ALA A 58 -0.42 10.13 -3.13
CA ALA A 58 0.12 10.52 -4.43
C ALA A 58 0.34 9.36 -5.42
N PRO A 59 0.84 8.16 -5.02
CA PRO A 59 0.95 7.03 -5.93
C PRO A 59 -0.41 6.57 -6.45
N ASP A 60 -0.60 6.66 -7.76
CA ASP A 60 -1.88 6.52 -8.44
C ASP A 60 -1.87 5.44 -9.55
N PRO A 61 -1.54 4.17 -9.23
CA PRO A 61 -1.60 3.09 -10.21
C PRO A 61 -2.97 3.03 -10.87
N SER A 62 -3.04 2.60 -12.14
CA SER A 62 -4.31 2.48 -12.87
C SER A 62 -5.32 1.59 -12.14
N SER A 63 -4.83 0.64 -11.34
CA SER A 63 -5.64 -0.24 -10.50
C SER A 63 -5.99 0.34 -9.11
N GLN A 64 -5.80 1.64 -8.84
CA GLN A 64 -6.02 2.27 -7.51
C GLN A 64 -7.41 2.03 -6.89
N ILE A 65 -8.42 1.75 -7.73
CA ILE A 65 -9.77 1.36 -7.29
C ILE A 65 -9.85 -0.08 -6.73
N ALA A 66 -8.78 -0.85 -6.81
CA ALA A 66 -8.74 -2.26 -6.42
C ALA A 66 -7.42 -2.70 -5.76
N CYS A 67 -6.27 -2.12 -6.12
CA CYS A 67 -5.00 -2.49 -5.51
C CYS A 67 -4.93 -2.07 -4.04
N SER A 68 -4.26 -2.90 -3.23
CA SER A 68 -4.03 -2.62 -1.83
C SER A 68 -2.67 -1.98 -1.60
N ILE A 69 -2.50 -1.29 -0.48
CA ILE A 69 -1.24 -0.64 -0.10
C ILE A 69 -0.11 -1.65 0.03
N GLY A 70 -0.34 -2.79 0.68
CA GLY A 70 0.68 -3.84 0.80
C GLY A 70 1.16 -4.36 -0.56
N GLY A 71 0.26 -4.49 -1.53
CA GLY A 71 0.64 -4.87 -2.90
C GLY A 71 1.44 -3.77 -3.60
N ASN A 72 1.07 -2.51 -3.42
CA ASN A 72 1.82 -1.39 -3.98
C ASN A 72 3.24 -1.29 -3.39
N VAL A 73 3.39 -1.55 -2.10
CA VAL A 73 4.70 -1.61 -1.44
C VAL A 73 5.55 -2.75 -2.03
N ALA A 74 4.98 -3.95 -2.15
CA ALA A 74 5.68 -5.13 -2.66
C ALA A 74 6.16 -4.96 -4.12
N GLU A 75 5.38 -4.27 -4.95
CA GLU A 75 5.68 -4.07 -6.38
C GLU A 75 6.28 -2.68 -6.68
N ASN A 76 6.55 -1.87 -5.64
CA ASN A 76 6.95 -0.46 -5.77
C ASN A 76 6.09 0.31 -6.80
N ALA A 77 4.77 0.19 -6.67
CA ALA A 77 3.84 0.68 -7.68
C ALA A 77 4.00 2.20 -7.93
N GLY A 78 3.84 2.59 -9.18
CA GLY A 78 3.71 3.98 -9.61
C GLY A 78 2.37 4.23 -10.29
N GLY A 79 2.25 5.38 -10.92
CA GLY A 79 1.10 5.78 -11.72
C GLY A 79 1.47 6.91 -12.66
N VAL A 80 0.47 7.55 -13.28
CA VAL A 80 0.73 8.60 -14.29
C VAL A 80 1.41 9.83 -13.69
N HIS A 81 1.26 10.07 -12.38
CA HIS A 81 1.87 11.20 -11.70
C HIS A 81 3.23 10.89 -11.05
N CYS A 82 3.82 9.71 -11.30
CA CYS A 82 5.09 9.33 -10.66
C CYS A 82 6.26 10.24 -11.03
N LEU A 83 6.23 10.91 -12.18
CA LEU A 83 7.23 11.92 -12.54
C LEU A 83 7.22 13.10 -11.55
N LYS A 84 6.04 13.45 -11.01
CA LYS A 84 5.87 14.58 -10.09
C LYS A 84 6.03 14.17 -8.63
N TYR A 85 5.54 13.00 -8.24
CA TYR A 85 5.45 12.59 -6.84
C TYR A 85 6.23 11.31 -6.48
N GLY A 86 6.96 10.75 -7.44
CA GLY A 86 7.70 9.50 -7.27
C GLY A 86 6.81 8.26 -7.23
N LEU A 87 7.47 7.13 -6.99
CA LEU A 87 6.86 5.81 -6.79
C LEU A 87 6.45 5.60 -5.33
N THR A 88 5.82 4.45 -5.05
CA THR A 88 5.42 4.05 -3.69
C THR A 88 6.57 4.19 -2.68
N VAL A 89 7.80 3.77 -3.02
CA VAL A 89 8.95 3.87 -2.12
C VAL A 89 9.25 5.31 -1.65
N HIS A 90 9.00 6.32 -2.49
CA HIS A 90 9.23 7.72 -2.16
C HIS A 90 8.14 8.30 -1.23
N ASN A 91 7.06 7.55 -1.04
CA ASN A 91 5.89 7.92 -0.24
C ASN A 91 5.76 7.04 1.01
N LEU A 92 6.82 6.30 1.37
CA LEU A 92 6.91 5.50 2.60
C LEU A 92 7.88 6.14 3.57
N LEU A 93 7.50 6.18 4.85
CA LEU A 93 8.38 6.56 5.94
C LEU A 93 8.81 5.36 6.78
N LYS A 94 7.89 4.42 7.04
CA LYS A 94 8.12 3.24 7.85
C LYS A 94 7.24 2.09 7.36
N VAL A 95 7.75 0.86 7.43
CA VAL A 95 6.98 -0.38 7.23
C VAL A 95 7.26 -1.36 8.36
N GLU A 96 6.21 -2.00 8.86
CA GLU A 96 6.28 -3.11 9.81
C GLU A 96 5.99 -4.40 9.06
N ILE A 97 6.90 -5.37 9.13
CA ILE A 97 6.84 -6.63 8.39
C ILE A 97 7.12 -7.82 9.31
N LEU A 98 6.65 -9.00 8.89
CA LEU A 98 7.09 -10.29 9.43
C LEU A 98 7.97 -10.97 8.38
N THR A 99 9.12 -11.50 8.80
CA THR A 99 9.97 -12.31 7.91
C THR A 99 9.36 -13.70 7.69
N VAL A 100 9.98 -14.50 6.82
CA VAL A 100 9.53 -15.88 6.56
C VAL A 100 9.71 -16.78 7.79
N GLU A 101 10.66 -16.45 8.68
CA GLU A 101 10.86 -17.10 9.98
C GLU A 101 9.80 -16.69 11.02
N GLY A 102 8.96 -15.69 10.72
CA GLY A 102 7.96 -15.15 11.63
C GLY A 102 8.46 -14.03 12.55
N GLU A 103 9.65 -13.49 12.29
CA GLU A 103 10.24 -12.45 13.12
C GLU A 103 9.74 -11.05 12.72
N PRO A 104 9.38 -10.18 13.69
CA PRO A 104 8.98 -8.81 13.41
C PRO A 104 10.19 -7.95 13.03
N MET A 105 10.03 -7.16 11.97
CA MET A 105 11.04 -6.21 11.51
C MET A 105 10.40 -4.85 11.19
N THR A 106 11.13 -3.78 11.47
CA THR A 106 10.78 -2.41 11.06
C THR A 106 11.83 -1.89 10.08
N LEU A 107 11.36 -1.31 8.98
CA LEU A 107 12.17 -0.58 7.99
C LEU A 107 11.77 0.89 7.99
N GLY A 108 12.77 1.79 7.94
CA GLY A 108 12.57 3.24 7.95
C GLY A 108 12.84 3.90 9.29
#